data_AF-A0A848XM49-F1
#
_entry.id   AF-A0A848XM49-F1
#
_cell.length_a   1.000
_cell.length_b   1.000
_cell.length_c   1.000
_cell.angle_alpha   90.00
_cell.angle_beta   90.00
_cell.angle_gamma   90.00
#
_symmetry.space_group_name_H-M   'P 1'
#
loop_
_entity.id
_entity.type
_entity.pdbx_description
1 polymer ?
#
loop_
_entity_poly.entity_id
_entity_poly.type
_entity_poly.pdbx_seq_one_letter_code
_entity_poly.pdbx_strand_id
1 'polypeptide(L)'
;MAYVRGAGQRTKPTTTGIMVVPLLASTLILGCSVPSSETASEDLQIVNGSAQTLVLGDSMRLEAVVMEPLPRRLSGEVIWRTEQTDVIALAPDGAVTPRGVGAATVTAEYQGRSATVAIKVSSPTVNAPASLTLRPARLTLSSGQTGTLDAIARGPGGKVIDDPSLQWRSSDTEVIAVESGRLVAGRPGEAVVSATLGDLSSSAAISVVASQVPPSEAMNRAFPDAEGFGAEALVRCDRSNVQILRVTTTASTGPGSLASVLDQVDGNRLTLVLFAVGGTINGGVELRSGCVYLAGQTAPGDGIQVIGLNGNVAFR
;
A
#
# COMPACT_ATOMS: atom_id res chain seq x y z
N MET A 1 8.07 29.26 -49.97
CA MET A 1 8.69 29.84 -51.16
C MET A 1 7.63 30.69 -51.86
N ALA A 2 7.83 32.01 -51.90
CA ALA A 2 7.06 33.05 -52.62
C ALA A 2 5.56 33.22 -52.30
N TYR A 3 4.91 34.37 -52.50
CA TYR A 3 5.23 35.80 -52.40
C TYR A 3 3.88 36.54 -52.57
N VAL A 4 3.58 37.44 -51.64
CA VAL A 4 2.87 38.73 -51.71
C VAL A 4 1.93 39.05 -52.90
N ARG A 5 0.76 39.64 -52.56
CA ARG A 5 0.14 40.91 -53.03
C ARG A 5 -1.39 40.78 -52.90
N GLY A 6 -2.16 41.78 -52.51
CA GLY A 6 -1.96 43.22 -52.36
C GLY A 6 -3.32 43.92 -52.55
N ALA A 7 -3.34 45.22 -52.26
CA ALA A 7 -4.44 46.18 -52.53
C ALA A 7 -5.71 46.02 -51.67
N GLY A 8 -6.37 47.08 -51.21
CA GLY A 8 -6.22 48.50 -51.49
C GLY A 8 -7.56 49.21 -51.28
N GLN A 9 -7.49 50.54 -51.28
CA GLN A 9 -8.56 51.55 -51.29
C GLN A 9 -8.98 52.07 -49.90
N ARG A 10 -8.59 53.31 -49.53
CA ARG A 10 -9.08 54.63 -50.01
C ARG A 10 -10.57 54.79 -49.68
N THR A 11 -11.10 55.87 -49.12
CA THR A 11 -10.68 57.25 -48.79
C THR A 11 -11.92 57.89 -48.17
N LYS A 12 -11.79 58.85 -47.26
CA LYS A 12 -12.30 60.21 -47.50
C LYS A 12 -11.69 61.22 -46.52
N PRO A 13 -11.44 62.46 -46.99
CA PRO A 13 -10.72 63.49 -46.26
C PRO A 13 -11.69 64.39 -45.50
N THR A 14 -11.19 65.32 -44.68
CA THR A 14 -11.21 66.78 -44.95
C THR A 14 -10.85 67.52 -43.66
N THR A 15 -9.81 68.36 -43.74
CA THR A 15 -9.81 69.77 -43.32
C THR A 15 -8.51 70.15 -42.62
N THR A 16 -7.69 70.80 -43.44
CA THR A 16 -6.46 71.52 -43.16
C THR A 16 -6.68 72.70 -42.21
N GLY A 17 -5.75 72.89 -41.29
CA GLY A 17 -5.48 74.14 -40.59
C GLY A 17 -4.05 74.14 -40.07
N ILE A 18 -3.10 74.57 -40.89
CA ILE A 18 -1.71 74.84 -40.51
C ILE A 18 -1.59 76.35 -40.29
N MET A 19 -1.05 76.78 -39.15
CA MET A 19 -0.32 78.06 -39.09
C MET A 19 0.78 78.05 -38.01
N VAL A 20 2.01 77.90 -38.50
CA VAL A 20 3.26 78.63 -38.20
C VAL A 20 3.77 78.76 -36.74
N VAL A 21 4.98 78.22 -36.59
CA VAL A 21 5.98 78.21 -35.51
C VAL A 21 6.57 79.61 -35.26
N PRO A 22 7.10 79.89 -34.05
CA PRO A 22 8.52 80.25 -34.04
C PRO A 22 9.35 79.50 -32.98
N LEU A 23 10.55 79.17 -33.44
CA LEU A 23 11.68 78.58 -32.76
C LEU A 23 12.24 79.60 -31.74
N LEU A 24 12.34 79.23 -30.47
CA LEU A 24 13.11 79.98 -29.47
C LEU A 24 14.05 79.04 -28.73
N ALA A 25 15.29 79.52 -28.66
CA ALA A 25 16.49 78.78 -28.34
C ALA A 25 16.61 78.38 -26.87
N SER A 26 17.38 77.30 -26.67
CA SER A 26 17.88 76.75 -25.41
C SER A 26 18.25 77.78 -24.35
N THR A 27 17.79 77.53 -23.13
CA THR A 27 18.65 77.64 -21.94
C THR A 27 18.23 76.53 -20.98
N LEU A 28 19.06 75.50 -20.90
CA LEU A 28 18.91 74.36 -20.01
C LEU A 28 19.22 74.83 -18.59
N ILE A 29 18.20 75.22 -17.82
CA ILE A 29 18.33 75.30 -16.36
C ILE A 29 17.89 73.94 -15.85
N LEU A 30 18.87 73.14 -15.44
CA LEU A 30 18.70 71.91 -14.69
C LEU A 30 18.15 72.27 -13.30
N GLY A 31 16.89 72.67 -13.23
CA GLY A 31 16.14 72.67 -11.99
C GLY A 31 15.93 71.22 -11.61
N CYS A 32 16.57 70.76 -10.53
CA CYS A 32 16.16 69.54 -9.86
C CYS A 32 14.68 69.71 -9.47
N SER A 33 13.75 69.28 -10.33
CA SER A 33 12.45 68.84 -9.82
C SER A 33 12.76 67.58 -9.05
N VAL A 34 12.85 67.74 -7.73
CA VAL A 34 12.71 66.64 -6.77
C VAL A 34 11.59 65.75 -7.33
N PRO A 35 11.84 64.48 -7.69
CA PRO A 35 10.75 63.60 -8.06
C PRO A 35 9.79 63.65 -6.88
N SER A 36 8.59 64.16 -7.12
CA SER A 36 7.53 64.20 -6.13
C SER A 36 7.46 62.79 -5.56
N SER A 37 7.78 62.68 -4.28
CA SER A 37 7.75 61.42 -3.54
C SER A 37 6.44 60.75 -3.91
N GLU A 38 6.53 59.65 -4.65
CA GLU A 38 5.44 58.72 -4.82
C GLU A 38 5.04 58.37 -3.38
N THR A 39 3.91 58.90 -2.93
CA THR A 39 3.39 58.67 -1.59
C THR A 39 3.30 57.17 -1.43
N ALA A 40 4.19 56.59 -0.62
CA ALA A 40 4.06 55.23 -0.16
C ALA A 40 2.62 55.11 0.35
N SER A 41 1.83 54.27 -0.31
CA SER A 41 0.42 54.09 0.02
C SER A 41 0.33 53.55 1.44
N GLU A 42 0.08 54.45 2.41
CA GLU A 42 -0.13 54.13 3.83
C GLU A 42 -1.49 53.45 4.01
N ASP A 43 -1.71 52.32 3.35
CA ASP A 43 -3.00 51.64 3.36
C ASP A 43 -2.97 50.46 4.33
N LEU A 44 -4.10 50.22 5.00
CA LEU A 44 -4.28 49.07 5.88
C LEU A 44 -4.44 47.82 5.00
N GLN A 45 -3.72 46.75 5.32
CA GLN A 45 -3.86 45.47 4.64
C GLN A 45 -4.12 44.36 5.65
N ILE A 46 -5.03 43.46 5.30
CA ILE A 46 -5.19 42.19 6.01
C ILE A 46 -4.16 41.23 5.39
N VAL A 47 -3.27 40.66 6.21
CA VAL A 47 -2.15 39.81 5.77
C VAL A 47 -2.65 38.56 5.01
N ASN A 48 -3.80 38.05 5.42
CA ASN A 48 -4.59 37.03 4.73
C ASN A 48 -5.82 37.62 4.02
N GLY A 49 -5.68 38.81 3.44
CA GLY A 49 -6.77 39.62 2.88
C GLY A 49 -7.29 39.18 1.51
N SER A 50 -6.74 38.11 0.91
CA SER A 50 -7.39 37.46 -0.24
C SER A 50 -8.66 36.74 0.21
N ALA A 51 -9.59 36.50 -0.72
CA ALA A 51 -10.83 35.79 -0.40
C ALA A 51 -10.52 34.43 0.26
N GLN A 52 -10.99 34.24 1.49
CA GLN A 52 -10.76 33.03 2.29
C GLN A 52 -11.94 32.06 2.13
N THR A 53 -11.65 30.75 2.17
CA THR A 53 -12.68 29.71 2.23
C THR A 53 -12.50 28.93 3.54
N LEU A 54 -13.59 28.78 4.30
CA LEU A 54 -13.63 28.02 5.56
C LEU A 54 -14.68 26.92 5.48
N VAL A 55 -14.44 25.83 6.21
CA VAL A 55 -15.43 24.77 6.42
C VAL A 55 -16.07 24.96 7.80
N LEU A 56 -17.38 24.72 7.90
CA LEU A 56 -18.10 24.82 9.17
C LEU A 56 -17.53 23.80 10.17
N GLY A 57 -17.02 24.29 11.31
CA GLY A 57 -16.27 23.52 12.31
C GLY A 57 -14.79 23.92 12.42
N ASP A 58 -14.22 24.56 11.39
CA ASP A 58 -12.86 25.09 11.43
C ASP A 58 -12.79 26.42 12.21
N SER A 59 -11.59 26.92 12.45
CA SER A 59 -11.38 28.29 12.91
C SER A 59 -10.15 28.90 12.25
N MET A 60 -10.14 30.22 12.10
CA MET A 60 -8.97 30.93 11.61
C MET A 60 -8.75 32.22 12.40
N ARG A 61 -7.60 32.86 12.18
CA ARG A 61 -7.29 34.18 12.71
C ARG A 61 -6.92 35.12 11.58
N LEU A 62 -7.44 36.34 11.63
CA LEU A 62 -7.06 37.43 10.73
C LEU A 62 -5.94 38.24 11.37
N GLU A 63 -5.01 38.71 10.54
CA GLU A 63 -3.95 39.63 10.94
C GLU A 63 -3.98 40.86 10.03
N ALA A 64 -3.77 42.06 10.59
CA ALA A 64 -3.71 43.31 9.83
C ALA A 64 -2.36 44.02 10.03
N VAL A 65 -1.87 44.66 8.97
CA VAL A 65 -0.62 45.41 8.91
C VAL A 65 -0.86 46.71 8.15
N VAL A 66 -0.13 47.78 8.49
CA VAL A 66 -0.09 49.01 7.69
C VAL A 66 1.17 48.92 6.82
N MET A 67 0.99 49.08 5.52
CA MET A 67 2.12 49.05 4.57
C MET A 67 2.85 50.40 4.63
N GLU A 68 3.90 50.46 5.44
CA GLU A 68 4.93 51.50 5.37
C GLU A 68 6.14 50.99 4.56
N PRO A 69 7.05 51.87 4.09
CA PRO A 69 8.28 51.45 3.41
C PRO A 69 9.16 50.46 4.20
N LEU A 70 8.87 50.25 5.49
CA LEU A 70 9.31 49.11 6.30
C LEU A 70 8.10 48.53 7.06
N PRO A 71 7.85 47.21 7.04
CA PRO A 71 6.73 46.62 7.77
C PRO A 71 6.90 46.84 9.28
N ARG A 72 6.00 47.60 9.90
CA ARG A 72 5.89 47.71 11.37
C ARG A 72 4.65 46.95 11.86
N ARG A 73 4.82 46.22 12.97
CA ARG A 73 3.67 45.73 13.75
C ARG A 73 2.87 46.94 14.25
N LEU A 74 1.55 46.90 14.11
CA LEU A 74 0.67 47.98 14.54
C LEU A 74 0.83 48.27 16.04
N SER A 75 0.88 49.54 16.41
CA SER A 75 0.93 50.00 17.80
C SER A 75 -0.46 50.51 18.20
N GLY A 76 -1.35 49.58 18.54
CA GLY A 76 -2.74 49.86 18.92
C GLY A 76 -3.67 48.69 18.56
N GLU A 77 -4.91 48.73 19.04
CA GLU A 77 -5.91 47.69 18.77
C GLU A 77 -6.55 47.91 17.38
N VAL A 78 -6.67 46.84 16.60
CA VAL A 78 -7.41 46.83 15.33
C VAL A 78 -8.87 46.51 15.65
N ILE A 79 -9.79 47.33 15.17
CA ILE A 79 -11.22 47.11 15.36
C ILE A 79 -11.72 46.23 14.22
N TRP A 80 -12.20 45.03 14.57
CA TRP A 80 -12.74 44.06 13.62
C TRP A 80 -14.27 44.08 13.63
N ARG A 81 -14.91 44.11 12.46
CA ARG A 81 -16.38 44.11 12.32
C ARG A 81 -16.84 43.20 11.17
N THR A 82 -18.04 42.64 11.32
CA THR A 82 -18.76 41.92 10.27
C THR A 82 -20.27 42.10 10.48
N GLU A 83 -21.03 42.12 9.40
CA GLU A 83 -22.49 42.23 9.45
C GLU A 83 -23.14 40.84 9.43
N GLN A 84 -22.44 39.81 8.94
CA GLN A 84 -22.94 38.45 8.75
C GLN A 84 -22.70 37.57 9.98
N THR A 85 -23.23 37.99 11.12
CA THR A 85 -23.06 37.28 12.42
C THR A 85 -23.72 35.89 12.47
N ASP A 86 -24.66 35.62 11.55
CA ASP A 86 -25.24 34.29 11.35
C ASP A 86 -24.31 33.32 10.58
N VAL A 87 -23.37 33.87 9.80
CA VAL A 87 -22.40 33.09 8.99
C VAL A 87 -21.11 32.87 9.76
N ILE A 88 -20.60 33.89 10.46
CA ILE A 88 -19.36 33.83 11.26
C ILE A 88 -19.51 34.54 12.61
N ALA A 89 -18.80 34.04 13.62
CA ALA A 89 -18.47 34.76 14.84
C ALA A 89 -17.08 35.39 14.68
N LEU A 90 -16.94 36.66 15.05
CA LEU A 90 -15.68 37.40 14.99
C LEU A 90 -15.33 37.92 16.38
N ALA A 91 -14.16 37.53 16.89
CA ALA A 91 -13.65 37.97 18.18
C ALA A 91 -12.83 39.26 18.06
N PRO A 92 -12.70 40.07 19.13
CA PRO A 92 -11.93 41.32 19.11
C PRO A 92 -10.47 41.16 18.71
N ASP A 93 -9.90 39.98 18.96
CA ASP A 93 -8.50 39.66 18.67
C ASP A 93 -8.27 39.16 17.22
N GLY A 94 -9.32 39.16 16.39
CA GLY A 94 -9.30 38.74 14.99
C GLY A 94 -9.59 37.25 14.78
N ALA A 95 -9.96 36.48 15.81
CA ALA A 95 -10.38 35.08 15.63
C ALA A 95 -11.75 34.99 14.94
N VAL A 96 -11.86 34.12 13.94
CA VAL A 96 -13.07 33.87 13.15
C VAL A 96 -13.51 32.43 13.36
N THR A 97 -14.76 32.24 13.79
CA THR A 97 -15.40 30.93 13.94
C THR A 97 -16.65 30.84 13.07
N PRO A 98 -16.74 29.93 12.09
CA PRO A 98 -17.94 29.73 11.29
C PRO A 98 -19.15 29.33 12.15
N ARG A 99 -20.32 29.89 11.82
CA ARG A 99 -21.62 29.56 12.43
C ARG A 99 -22.61 28.98 11.42
N GLY A 100 -22.55 29.42 10.17
CA GLY A 100 -23.48 29.03 9.12
C GLY A 100 -22.82 29.06 7.73
N VAL A 101 -23.38 28.31 6.79
CA VAL A 101 -22.92 28.28 5.39
C VAL A 101 -23.32 29.58 4.71
N GLY A 102 -22.40 30.23 4.00
CA GLY A 102 -22.68 31.51 3.34
C GLY A 102 -21.43 32.32 3.02
N ALA A 103 -21.63 33.56 2.60
CA ALA A 103 -20.55 34.52 2.41
C ALA A 103 -20.64 35.60 3.51
N ALA A 104 -19.50 35.97 4.07
CA ALA A 104 -19.34 37.02 5.05
C ALA A 104 -18.24 37.97 4.61
N THR A 105 -18.38 39.25 4.94
CA THR A 105 -17.32 40.24 4.75
C THR A 105 -16.84 40.68 6.12
N VAL A 106 -15.52 40.70 6.32
CA VAL A 106 -14.88 41.21 7.54
C VAL A 106 -14.14 42.49 7.20
N THR A 107 -14.38 43.53 8.01
CA THR A 107 -13.72 44.83 7.91
C THR A 107 -12.80 45.03 9.11
N ALA A 108 -11.53 45.34 8.84
CA ALA A 108 -10.56 45.80 9.81
C ALA A 108 -10.48 47.33 9.76
N GLU A 109 -10.53 48.00 10.90
CA GLU A 109 -10.39 49.45 11.03
C GLU A 109 -9.25 49.78 11.99
N TYR A 110 -8.33 50.66 11.57
CA TYR A 110 -7.20 51.11 12.38
C TYR A 110 -6.86 52.56 12.07
N GLN A 111 -6.97 53.44 13.08
CA GLN A 111 -6.67 54.87 12.98
C GLN A 111 -7.33 55.58 11.77
N GLY A 112 -8.61 55.25 11.50
CA GLY A 112 -9.38 55.82 10.40
C GLY A 112 -9.11 55.20 9.02
N ARG A 113 -8.24 54.18 8.93
CA ARG A 113 -8.03 53.37 7.73
C ARG A 113 -8.84 52.08 7.81
N SER A 114 -9.32 51.59 6.67
CA SER A 114 -10.17 50.38 6.60
C SER A 114 -9.69 49.41 5.53
N ALA A 115 -9.71 48.12 5.85
CA ALA A 115 -9.43 47.02 4.92
C ALA A 115 -10.53 45.95 5.02
N THR A 116 -10.86 45.30 3.91
CA THR A 116 -11.92 44.28 3.87
C THR A 116 -11.42 42.95 3.34
N VAL A 117 -11.92 41.85 3.88
CA VAL A 117 -11.70 40.48 3.37
C VAL A 117 -13.02 39.75 3.23
N ALA A 118 -13.18 39.03 2.11
CA ALA A 118 -14.33 38.16 1.89
C ALA A 118 -14.04 36.75 2.44
N ILE A 119 -14.98 36.20 3.19
CA ILE A 119 -14.93 34.85 3.75
C ILE A 119 -16.10 34.05 3.21
N LYS A 120 -15.83 32.93 2.55
CA LYS A 120 -16.85 31.97 2.12
C LYS A 120 -16.84 30.76 3.06
N VAL A 121 -17.93 30.55 3.78
CA VAL A 121 -18.15 29.36 4.61
C VAL A 121 -18.91 28.32 3.81
N SER A 122 -18.32 27.15 3.62
CA SER A 122 -18.98 25.97 3.07
C SER A 122 -19.34 24.97 4.18
N SER A 123 -20.40 24.18 3.97
CA SER A 123 -20.67 23.02 4.82
C SER A 123 -19.49 22.04 4.74
N PRO A 124 -19.16 21.32 5.82
CA PRO A 124 -18.32 20.14 5.69
C PRO A 124 -18.96 19.25 4.63
N THR A 125 -18.15 18.81 3.67
CA THR A 125 -18.57 17.74 2.77
C THR A 125 -18.83 16.54 3.66
N VAL A 126 -20.10 16.29 3.97
CA VAL A 126 -20.51 15.00 4.49
C VAL A 126 -20.09 14.02 3.41
N ASN A 127 -19.11 13.16 3.72
CA ASN A 127 -18.67 12.08 2.83
C ASN A 127 -19.78 11.03 2.75
N ALA A 128 -21.00 11.43 2.41
CA ALA A 128 -22.07 10.51 2.08
C ALA A 128 -21.56 9.69 0.90
N PRO A 129 -21.51 8.36 1.02
CA PRO A 129 -20.96 7.54 -0.04
C PRO A 129 -21.88 7.65 -1.26
N ALA A 130 -21.27 7.89 -2.42
CA ALA A 130 -21.96 8.01 -3.71
C ALA A 130 -21.88 6.70 -4.51
N SER A 131 -20.81 5.91 -4.33
CA SER A 131 -20.69 4.59 -4.94
C SER A 131 -19.88 3.63 -4.07
N LEU A 132 -20.16 2.34 -4.22
CA LEU A 132 -19.46 1.22 -3.61
C LEU A 132 -19.18 0.17 -4.67
N THR A 133 -17.97 -0.36 -4.74
CA THR A 133 -17.59 -1.39 -5.72
C THR A 133 -16.71 -2.45 -5.08
N LEU A 134 -17.10 -3.72 -5.22
CA LEU A 134 -16.27 -4.86 -4.84
C LEU A 134 -15.35 -5.31 -5.99
N ARG A 135 -14.10 -5.64 -5.65
CA ARG A 135 -13.11 -6.21 -6.57
C ARG A 135 -12.37 -7.38 -5.94
N PRO A 136 -12.09 -8.46 -6.70
CA PRO A 136 -12.65 -8.75 -8.03
C PRO A 136 -14.16 -9.03 -7.96
N ALA A 137 -14.87 -8.85 -9.09
CA ALA A 137 -16.31 -9.13 -9.18
C ALA A 137 -16.62 -10.65 -9.16
N ARG A 138 -15.62 -11.47 -9.49
CA ARG A 138 -15.67 -12.93 -9.41
C ARG A 138 -14.35 -13.48 -8.87
N LEU A 139 -14.42 -14.49 -8.02
CA LEU A 139 -13.25 -15.17 -7.48
C LEU A 139 -13.52 -16.67 -7.35
N THR A 140 -12.52 -17.47 -7.70
CA THR A 140 -12.55 -18.93 -7.49
C THR A 140 -11.50 -19.31 -6.46
N LEU A 141 -11.91 -20.08 -5.45
CA LEU A 141 -11.04 -20.58 -4.39
C LEU A 141 -11.16 -22.09 -4.27
N SER A 142 -10.08 -22.77 -3.87
CA SER A 142 -10.17 -24.17 -3.44
C SER A 142 -10.63 -24.24 -1.99
N SER A 143 -11.36 -25.29 -1.63
CA SER A 143 -11.75 -25.55 -0.23
C SER A 143 -10.55 -25.46 0.72
N GLY A 144 -10.70 -24.74 1.83
CA GLY A 144 -9.64 -24.47 2.81
C GLY A 144 -8.71 -23.30 2.46
N GLN A 145 -8.79 -22.72 1.26
CA GLN A 145 -8.03 -21.52 0.92
C GLN A 145 -8.69 -20.25 1.45
N THR A 146 -7.88 -19.19 1.54
CA THR A 146 -8.34 -17.84 1.84
C THR A 146 -8.22 -16.95 0.61
N GLY A 147 -9.10 -15.96 0.51
CA GLY A 147 -9.03 -14.91 -0.51
C GLY A 147 -9.36 -13.55 0.09
N THR A 148 -9.34 -12.52 -0.74
CA THR A 148 -9.72 -11.15 -0.33
C THR A 148 -10.61 -10.50 -1.38
N LEU A 149 -11.48 -9.61 -0.91
CA LEU A 149 -12.26 -8.69 -1.72
C LEU A 149 -11.96 -7.26 -1.24
N ASP A 150 -11.60 -6.41 -2.18
CA ASP A 150 -11.42 -4.99 -1.95
C ASP A 150 -12.75 -4.27 -2.16
N ALA A 151 -13.12 -3.42 -1.20
CA ALA A 151 -14.30 -2.58 -1.28
C ALA A 151 -13.90 -1.12 -1.45
N ILE A 152 -14.20 -0.55 -2.62
CA ILE A 152 -13.86 0.84 -2.96
C ILE A 152 -15.11 1.69 -2.82
N ALA A 153 -15.17 2.51 -1.77
CA ALA A 153 -16.21 3.51 -1.58
C ALA A 153 -15.74 4.87 -2.11
N ARG A 154 -16.61 5.59 -2.84
CA ARG A 154 -16.34 6.95 -3.31
C ARG A 154 -17.47 7.88 -2.92
N GLY A 155 -17.13 9.08 -2.48
CA GLY A 155 -18.06 10.18 -2.21
C GLY A 155 -18.36 11.01 -3.46
N PRO A 156 -19.08 12.14 -3.30
CA PRO A 156 -19.34 13.09 -4.36
C PRO A 156 -18.04 13.59 -5.02
N GLY A 157 -18.05 13.78 -6.34
CA GLY A 157 -16.85 14.15 -7.09
C GLY A 157 -15.81 13.03 -7.25
N GLY A 158 -16.14 11.79 -6.87
CA GLY A 158 -15.31 10.62 -7.10
C GLY A 158 -14.15 10.45 -6.10
N LYS A 159 -14.09 11.25 -5.03
CA LYS A 159 -13.08 11.11 -3.97
C LYS A 159 -13.24 9.77 -3.27
N VAL A 160 -12.13 9.04 -3.07
CA VAL A 160 -12.13 7.78 -2.29
C VAL A 160 -12.40 8.09 -0.83
N ILE A 161 -13.24 7.28 -0.19
CA ILE A 161 -13.50 7.32 1.25
C ILE A 161 -12.56 6.31 1.89
N ASP A 162 -11.67 6.80 2.75
CA ASP A 162 -10.75 5.95 3.51
C ASP A 162 -11.50 5.24 4.65
N ASP A 163 -11.17 3.96 4.84
CA ASP A 163 -11.69 3.08 5.89
C ASP A 163 -13.22 3.12 6.11
N PRO A 164 -14.03 2.83 5.06
CA PRO A 164 -15.48 2.86 5.18
C PRO A 164 -15.97 1.77 6.15
N SER A 165 -16.88 2.12 7.06
CA SER A 165 -17.52 1.17 7.97
C SER A 165 -18.52 0.27 7.23
N LEU A 166 -18.01 -0.80 6.61
CA LEU A 166 -18.77 -1.71 5.76
C LEU A 166 -19.41 -2.85 6.55
N GLN A 167 -20.62 -3.22 6.16
CA GLN A 167 -21.28 -4.44 6.60
C GLN A 167 -21.16 -5.51 5.51
N TRP A 168 -20.51 -6.63 5.85
CA TRP A 168 -20.27 -7.75 4.94
C TRP A 168 -21.27 -8.89 5.19
N ARG A 169 -21.69 -9.55 4.11
CA ARG A 169 -22.60 -10.70 4.17
C ARG A 169 -22.26 -11.72 3.09
N SER A 170 -22.34 -12.99 3.46
CA SER A 170 -22.33 -14.12 2.51
C SER A 170 -23.75 -14.67 2.33
N SER A 171 -24.09 -15.11 1.12
CA SER A 171 -25.35 -15.83 0.86
C SER A 171 -25.37 -17.24 1.42
N ASP A 172 -24.19 -17.87 1.58
CA ASP A 172 -24.02 -19.20 2.15
C ASP A 172 -22.68 -19.25 2.92
N THR A 173 -22.75 -19.20 4.25
CA THR A 173 -21.57 -19.16 5.13
C THR A 173 -20.84 -20.50 5.23
N GLU A 174 -21.46 -21.61 4.82
CA GLU A 174 -20.78 -22.90 4.75
C GLU A 174 -19.90 -23.01 3.50
N VAL A 175 -20.28 -22.33 2.41
CA VAL A 175 -19.48 -22.24 1.19
C VAL A 175 -18.37 -21.19 1.35
N ILE A 176 -18.70 -19.97 1.79
CA ILE A 176 -17.72 -18.90 1.98
C ILE A 176 -18.04 -18.06 3.21
N ALA A 177 -17.11 -18.01 4.15
CA ALA A 177 -17.15 -17.07 5.26
C ALA A 177 -16.45 -15.76 4.86
N VAL A 178 -16.96 -14.61 5.32
CA VAL A 178 -16.40 -13.30 5.05
C VAL A 178 -16.34 -12.45 6.31
N GLU A 179 -15.20 -11.80 6.54
CA GLU A 179 -14.99 -10.83 7.61
C GLU A 179 -14.08 -9.72 7.10
N SER A 180 -14.56 -8.47 7.11
CA SER A 180 -13.79 -7.29 6.66
C SER A 180 -13.10 -7.48 5.30
N GLY A 181 -13.80 -8.09 4.34
CA GLY A 181 -13.28 -8.38 2.99
C GLY A 181 -12.36 -9.59 2.89
N ARG A 182 -11.92 -10.18 4.00
CA ARG A 182 -11.19 -11.45 4.01
C ARG A 182 -12.18 -12.60 3.87
N LEU A 183 -11.87 -13.53 2.96
CA LEU A 183 -12.68 -14.70 2.67
C LEU A 183 -11.99 -15.99 3.15
N VAL A 184 -12.78 -16.94 3.65
CA VAL A 184 -12.33 -18.29 4.01
C VAL A 184 -13.25 -19.31 3.33
N ALA A 185 -12.69 -20.13 2.42
CA ALA A 185 -13.43 -21.11 1.64
C ALA A 185 -13.73 -22.37 2.46
N GLY A 186 -15.02 -22.70 2.57
CA GLY A 186 -15.52 -23.89 3.26
C GLY A 186 -15.78 -25.03 2.28
N ARG A 187 -17.05 -25.45 2.14
CA ARG A 187 -17.42 -26.54 1.22
C ARG A 187 -17.49 -26.08 -0.25
N PRO A 188 -17.26 -26.99 -1.21
CA PRO A 188 -17.45 -26.67 -2.63
C PRO A 188 -18.88 -26.22 -2.93
N GLY A 189 -19.02 -25.20 -3.78
CA GLY A 189 -20.30 -24.58 -4.12
C GLY A 189 -20.15 -23.17 -4.66
N GLU A 190 -21.27 -22.52 -4.94
CA GLU A 190 -21.31 -21.11 -5.33
C GLU A 190 -21.97 -20.28 -4.23
N ALA A 191 -21.43 -19.09 -3.98
CA ALA A 191 -21.98 -18.13 -3.04
C ALA A 191 -21.78 -16.69 -3.55
N VAL A 192 -22.62 -15.78 -3.09
CA VAL A 192 -22.49 -14.35 -3.37
C VAL A 192 -22.10 -13.65 -2.08
N VAL A 193 -21.01 -12.88 -2.14
CA VAL A 193 -20.57 -12.00 -1.04
C VAL A 193 -20.98 -10.58 -1.37
N SER A 194 -21.64 -9.91 -0.45
CA SER A 194 -22.08 -8.53 -0.56
C SER A 194 -21.50 -7.65 0.53
N ALA A 195 -21.14 -6.42 0.19
CA ALA A 195 -20.79 -5.37 1.13
C ALA A 195 -21.79 -4.22 1.03
N THR A 196 -22.15 -3.63 2.16
CA THR A 196 -23.08 -2.49 2.25
C THR A 196 -22.48 -1.32 3.01
N LEU A 197 -22.79 -0.11 2.56
CA LEU A 197 -22.36 1.15 3.15
C LEU A 197 -23.52 2.16 3.10
N GLY A 198 -24.24 2.30 4.21
CA GLY A 198 -25.52 3.01 4.22
C GLY A 198 -26.51 2.31 3.27
N ASP A 199 -27.05 3.07 2.31
CA ASP A 199 -28.01 2.56 1.31
C ASP A 199 -27.33 1.90 0.09
N LEU A 200 -26.00 1.97 -0.01
CA LEU A 200 -25.26 1.37 -1.12
C LEU A 200 -24.97 -0.11 -0.86
N SER A 201 -25.05 -0.91 -1.91
CA SER A 201 -24.69 -2.33 -1.90
C SER A 201 -23.89 -2.70 -3.14
N SER A 202 -22.90 -3.57 -2.98
CA SER A 202 -22.14 -4.17 -4.07
C SER A 202 -21.91 -5.65 -3.79
N SER A 203 -21.78 -6.47 -4.83
CA SER A 203 -21.71 -7.93 -4.70
C SER A 203 -20.65 -8.54 -5.61
N ALA A 204 -20.05 -9.64 -5.16
CA ALA A 204 -19.10 -10.46 -5.90
C ALA A 204 -19.53 -11.93 -5.87
N ALA A 205 -19.39 -12.63 -7.00
CA ALA A 205 -19.71 -14.05 -7.09
C ALA A 205 -18.48 -14.90 -6.79
N ILE A 206 -18.61 -15.83 -5.83
CA ILE A 206 -17.54 -16.69 -5.35
C ILE A 206 -17.86 -18.13 -5.73
N SER A 207 -16.90 -18.81 -6.35
CA SER A 207 -16.98 -20.24 -6.64
C SER A 207 -15.93 -20.97 -5.80
N VAL A 208 -16.36 -21.91 -4.97
CA VAL A 208 -15.48 -22.77 -4.21
C VAL A 208 -15.44 -24.13 -4.89
N VAL A 209 -14.24 -24.55 -5.30
CA VAL A 209 -14.00 -25.86 -5.87
C VAL A 209 -13.43 -26.80 -4.81
N ALA A 210 -13.61 -28.11 -4.99
CA ALA A 210 -12.97 -29.09 -4.14
C ALA A 210 -11.46 -28.85 -4.13
N SER A 211 -10.85 -28.95 -2.95
CA SER A 211 -9.40 -28.86 -2.84
C SER A 211 -8.80 -29.99 -3.66
N GLN A 212 -8.14 -29.63 -4.75
CA GLN A 212 -7.31 -30.56 -5.50
C GLN A 212 -5.99 -30.65 -4.75
N VAL A 213 -6.03 -31.15 -3.51
CA VAL A 213 -4.85 -31.82 -2.97
C VAL A 213 -4.75 -33.06 -3.86
N PRO A 214 -3.78 -33.16 -4.81
CA PRO A 214 -3.46 -34.48 -5.33
C PRO A 214 -3.27 -35.35 -4.08
N PRO A 215 -3.86 -36.57 -4.00
CA PRO A 215 -3.71 -37.43 -2.82
C PRO A 215 -2.26 -37.31 -2.44
N SER A 216 -1.97 -36.74 -1.25
CA SER A 216 -0.61 -36.33 -0.90
C SER A 216 0.28 -37.44 -1.42
N GLU A 217 1.33 -37.16 -2.20
CA GLU A 217 2.34 -38.19 -2.38
C GLU A 217 2.60 -38.67 -0.98
N ALA A 218 2.09 -39.87 -0.66
CA ALA A 218 2.23 -40.43 0.66
C ALA A 218 3.72 -40.45 0.76
N MET A 219 4.28 -39.53 1.55
CA MET A 219 5.69 -39.23 1.63
C MET A 219 6.32 -40.60 1.63
N ASN A 220 6.96 -41.01 0.53
CA ASN A 220 7.03 -42.43 0.20
C ASN A 220 8.03 -43.00 1.20
N ARG A 221 7.55 -43.35 2.40
CA ARG A 221 8.38 -43.69 3.52
C ARG A 221 9.09 -44.93 3.05
N ALA A 222 10.40 -44.92 3.19
CA ALA A 222 11.22 -46.06 2.83
C ALA A 222 10.68 -47.34 3.44
N PHE A 223 10.19 -47.22 4.68
CA PHE A 223 9.60 -48.28 5.47
C PHE A 223 8.33 -47.75 6.16
N PRO A 224 7.15 -47.94 5.54
CA PRO A 224 5.88 -47.43 6.07
C PRO A 224 5.53 -47.94 7.48
N ASP A 225 6.03 -49.12 7.84
CA ASP A 225 5.79 -49.83 9.10
C ASP A 225 6.98 -49.74 10.10
N ALA A 226 8.02 -48.94 9.81
CA ALA A 226 9.16 -48.80 10.71
C ALA A 226 8.83 -47.90 11.91
N GLU A 227 9.38 -48.23 13.08
CA GLU A 227 9.33 -47.41 14.29
C GLU A 227 10.74 -46.87 14.63
N GLY A 228 10.81 -45.77 15.40
CA GLY A 228 12.07 -45.17 15.86
C GLY A 228 12.71 -44.20 14.86
N PHE A 229 14.02 -43.93 15.01
CA PHE A 229 14.75 -42.87 14.28
C PHE A 229 14.74 -43.04 12.74
N GLY A 230 14.42 -44.23 12.23
CA GLY A 230 14.30 -44.52 10.78
C GLY A 230 12.90 -44.36 10.19
N ALA A 231 11.87 -44.14 11.01
CA ALA A 231 10.46 -44.15 10.57
C ALA A 231 10.13 -43.05 9.54
N GLU A 232 10.79 -41.90 9.63
CA GLU A 232 10.57 -40.75 8.73
C GLU A 232 11.50 -40.74 7.50
N ALA A 233 12.25 -41.83 7.27
CA ALA A 233 13.13 -41.92 6.12
C ALA A 233 12.33 -41.95 4.81
N LEU A 234 12.71 -41.11 3.86
CA LEU A 234 12.06 -40.99 2.56
C LEU A 234 12.74 -41.82 1.48
N VAL A 235 11.96 -42.40 0.59
CA VAL A 235 12.48 -43.00 -0.65
C VAL A 235 13.00 -41.89 -1.55
N ARG A 236 14.33 -41.79 -1.67
CA ARG A 236 14.99 -40.84 -2.57
C ARG A 236 15.46 -41.48 -3.88
N CYS A 237 15.16 -42.76 -4.10
CA CYS A 237 15.88 -43.60 -5.05
C CYS A 237 14.96 -44.55 -5.81
N ASP A 238 15.27 -44.80 -7.07
CA ASP A 238 14.59 -45.77 -7.92
C ASP A 238 14.81 -47.20 -7.40
N ARG A 239 13.72 -47.94 -7.18
CA ARG A 239 13.74 -49.34 -6.70
C ARG A 239 13.93 -50.38 -7.82
N SER A 240 14.00 -49.93 -9.08
CA SER A 240 14.10 -50.80 -10.26
C SER A 240 15.48 -51.45 -10.42
N ASN A 241 16.53 -50.88 -9.80
CA ASN A 241 17.91 -51.36 -9.93
C ASN A 241 18.61 -51.46 -8.56
N VAL A 242 18.65 -52.68 -8.01
CA VAL A 242 19.04 -52.93 -6.62
C VAL A 242 20.36 -53.69 -6.52
N GLN A 243 21.35 -53.12 -5.84
CA GLN A 243 22.57 -53.78 -5.39
C GLN A 243 22.36 -54.32 -3.97
N ILE A 244 22.74 -55.57 -3.71
CA ILE A 244 22.71 -56.15 -2.37
C ILE A 244 24.15 -56.35 -1.91
N LEU A 245 24.50 -55.76 -0.77
CA LEU A 245 25.80 -55.96 -0.13
C LEU A 245 25.59 -56.58 1.26
N ARG A 246 26.55 -57.40 1.69
CA ARG A 246 26.42 -58.15 2.94
C ARG A 246 27.60 -57.90 3.86
N VAL A 247 27.30 -57.50 5.10
CA VAL A 247 28.27 -57.35 6.18
C VAL A 247 28.42 -58.67 6.90
N THR A 248 29.64 -59.18 7.00
CA THR A 248 29.95 -60.52 7.53
C THR A 248 30.82 -60.48 8.78
N THR A 249 31.21 -59.30 9.27
CA THR A 249 31.96 -59.12 10.51
C THR A 249 31.56 -57.83 11.22
N THR A 250 31.65 -57.83 12.56
CA THR A 250 31.44 -56.64 13.41
C THR A 250 32.70 -55.79 13.56
N ALA A 251 33.82 -56.20 12.95
CA ALA A 251 35.03 -55.40 12.87
C ALA A 251 34.75 -54.06 12.19
N SER A 252 35.37 -52.99 12.69
CA SER A 252 35.19 -51.64 12.14
C SER A 252 35.78 -51.46 10.74
N THR A 253 36.77 -52.26 10.37
CA THR A 253 37.47 -52.22 9.07
C THR A 253 37.88 -53.63 8.63
N GLY A 254 38.38 -53.76 7.39
CA GLY A 254 38.82 -55.02 6.79
C GLY A 254 37.72 -55.74 6.01
N PRO A 255 38.05 -56.85 5.31
CA PRO A 255 37.11 -57.55 4.43
C PRO A 255 35.82 -57.96 5.14
N GLY A 256 34.67 -57.59 4.59
CA GLY A 256 33.35 -57.94 5.13
C GLY A 256 32.86 -57.02 6.25
N SER A 257 33.65 -56.02 6.65
CA SER A 257 33.22 -54.96 7.57
C SER A 257 32.23 -54.01 6.90
N LEU A 258 31.42 -53.30 7.71
CA LEU A 258 30.50 -52.28 7.20
C LEU A 258 31.22 -51.21 6.38
N ALA A 259 32.40 -50.73 6.83
CA ALA A 259 33.20 -49.77 6.08
C ALA A 259 33.60 -50.30 4.69
N SER A 260 34.14 -51.54 4.62
CA SER A 260 34.53 -52.15 3.34
C SER A 260 33.37 -52.41 2.39
N VAL A 261 32.18 -52.62 2.94
CA VAL A 261 30.94 -52.81 2.18
C VAL A 261 30.46 -51.48 1.62
N LEU A 262 30.53 -50.40 2.41
CA LEU A 262 30.11 -49.08 1.96
C LEU A 262 31.02 -48.51 0.85
N ASP A 263 32.29 -48.90 0.81
CA ASP A 263 33.19 -48.55 -0.30
C ASP A 263 32.79 -49.19 -1.65
N GLN A 264 31.90 -50.19 -1.64
CA GLN A 264 31.41 -50.88 -2.84
C GLN A 264 30.05 -50.34 -3.33
N VAL A 265 29.52 -49.31 -2.68
CA VAL A 265 28.24 -48.68 -3.03
C VAL A 265 28.36 -48.04 -4.41
N ASP A 266 27.51 -48.48 -5.33
CA ASP A 266 27.31 -47.79 -6.60
C ASP A 266 26.28 -46.66 -6.41
N GLY A 267 26.70 -45.41 -6.61
CA GLY A 267 25.85 -44.22 -6.45
C GLY A 267 24.64 -44.18 -7.40
N ASN A 268 24.64 -44.99 -8.46
CA ASN A 268 23.54 -45.08 -9.43
C ASN A 268 22.53 -46.19 -9.11
N ARG A 269 22.72 -46.95 -8.02
CA ARG A 269 21.85 -48.07 -7.65
C ARG A 269 21.31 -47.92 -6.23
N LEU A 270 20.13 -48.50 -6.02
CA LEU A 270 19.63 -48.74 -4.68
C LEU A 270 20.51 -49.80 -4.01
N THR A 271 21.30 -49.44 -3.00
CA THR A 271 22.13 -50.41 -2.27
C THR A 271 21.46 -50.83 -0.97
N LEU A 272 21.08 -52.10 -0.87
CA LEU A 272 20.60 -52.75 0.35
C LEU A 272 21.78 -53.42 1.07
N VAL A 273 22.13 -52.95 2.25
CA VAL A 273 23.15 -53.55 3.11
C VAL A 273 22.48 -54.47 4.12
N LEU A 274 22.81 -55.76 4.05
CA LEU A 274 22.29 -56.81 4.94
C LEU A 274 23.38 -57.23 5.93
N PHE A 275 23.06 -57.26 7.23
CA PHE A 275 23.96 -57.81 8.23
C PHE A 275 23.76 -59.32 8.36
N ALA A 276 24.82 -60.08 8.12
CA ALA A 276 24.87 -61.53 8.35
C ALA A 276 25.46 -61.89 9.73
N VAL A 277 25.78 -60.88 10.54
CA VAL A 277 26.31 -60.97 11.90
C VAL A 277 25.42 -60.15 12.85
N GLY A 278 25.51 -60.43 14.15
CA GLY A 278 24.95 -59.63 15.25
C GLY A 278 26.06 -59.08 16.16
N GLY A 279 25.77 -58.02 16.92
CA GLY A 279 26.69 -57.40 17.88
C GLY A 279 26.89 -55.89 17.70
N THR A 280 27.91 -55.34 18.35
CA THR A 280 28.24 -53.91 18.29
C THR A 280 29.41 -53.63 17.35
N ILE A 281 29.17 -52.75 16.39
CA ILE A 281 30.21 -52.15 15.54
C ILE A 281 30.59 -50.81 16.16
N ASN A 282 31.81 -50.73 16.67
CA ASN A 282 32.37 -49.50 17.25
C ASN A 282 33.24 -48.80 16.21
N GLY A 283 32.84 -47.62 15.73
CA GLY A 283 33.68 -46.83 14.84
C GLY A 283 32.94 -45.76 14.03
N GLY A 284 33.67 -44.70 13.65
CA GLY A 284 33.17 -43.63 12.78
C GLY A 284 32.94 -44.12 11.36
N VAL A 285 31.77 -44.69 11.10
CA VAL A 285 31.36 -45.08 9.74
C VAL A 285 30.69 -43.89 9.08
N GLU A 286 31.30 -43.40 8.00
CA GLU A 286 30.77 -42.30 7.21
C GLU A 286 29.93 -42.85 6.06
N LEU A 287 28.63 -42.56 6.08
CA LEU A 287 27.77 -42.86 4.96
C LEU A 287 27.96 -41.77 3.91
N ARG A 288 28.77 -42.07 2.90
CA ARG A 288 28.93 -41.20 1.73
C ARG A 288 27.58 -41.11 0.99
N SER A 289 27.29 -39.92 0.47
CA SER A 289 26.05 -39.62 -0.24
C SER A 289 25.73 -40.66 -1.32
N GLY A 290 24.57 -41.31 -1.21
CA GLY A 290 24.12 -42.36 -2.12
C GLY A 290 22.81 -43.01 -1.67
N CYS A 291 22.23 -43.85 -2.53
CA CYS A 291 20.97 -44.55 -2.31
C CYS A 291 21.14 -45.80 -1.43
N VAL A 292 21.59 -45.64 -0.18
CA VAL A 292 21.96 -46.75 0.72
C VAL A 292 20.91 -46.97 1.81
N TYR A 293 20.53 -48.24 2.01
CA TYR A 293 19.62 -48.69 3.05
C TYR A 293 20.29 -49.76 3.90
N LEU A 294 20.32 -49.55 5.22
CA LEU A 294 20.85 -50.51 6.17
C LEU A 294 19.69 -51.32 6.75
N ALA A 295 19.58 -52.59 6.40
CA ALA A 295 18.58 -53.47 6.99
C ALA A 295 19.19 -54.20 8.18
N GLY A 296 18.85 -53.75 9.39
CA GLY A 296 19.08 -54.52 10.60
C GLY A 296 18.04 -55.65 10.68
N GLN A 297 18.45 -56.86 11.04
CA GLN A 297 17.48 -57.92 11.35
C GLN A 297 17.07 -57.77 12.81
N THR A 298 15.78 -57.67 13.09
CA THR A 298 15.21 -57.86 14.43
C THR A 298 14.79 -59.34 14.61
N ALA A 299 15.62 -60.09 15.35
CA ALA A 299 15.38 -61.38 16.04
C ALA A 299 15.20 -62.69 15.21
N PRO A 300 15.68 -63.87 15.70
CA PRO A 300 16.21 -64.16 17.04
C PRO A 300 17.74 -64.26 17.05
N GLY A 301 18.41 -63.29 17.68
CA GLY A 301 19.86 -63.22 17.83
C GLY A 301 20.35 -61.77 17.87
N ASP A 302 20.90 -61.36 19.02
CA ASP A 302 21.72 -60.19 19.43
C ASP A 302 21.62 -58.79 18.76
N GLY A 303 20.88 -58.59 17.67
CA GLY A 303 20.73 -57.32 16.96
C GLY A 303 22.05 -56.78 16.40
N ILE A 304 22.01 -55.64 15.71
CA ILE A 304 23.22 -54.88 15.34
C ILE A 304 23.12 -53.48 15.90
N GLN A 305 24.13 -53.10 16.67
CA GLN A 305 24.32 -51.73 17.13
C GLN A 305 25.52 -51.13 16.40
N VAL A 306 25.36 -49.95 15.80
CA VAL A 306 26.47 -49.21 15.18
C VAL A 306 26.66 -47.90 15.93
N ILE A 307 27.83 -47.74 16.55
CA ILE A 307 28.16 -46.57 17.37
C ILE A 307 29.08 -45.65 16.57
N GLY A 308 28.66 -44.40 16.38
CA GLY A 308 29.45 -43.38 15.66
C GLY A 308 29.09 -43.22 14.18
N LEU A 309 27.87 -43.57 13.76
CA LEU A 309 27.38 -43.31 12.40
C LEU A 309 27.20 -41.80 12.14
N ASN A 310 27.88 -41.29 11.12
CA ASN A 310 27.69 -39.93 10.61
C ASN A 310 27.05 -39.99 9.21
N GLY A 311 25.86 -39.39 9.07
CA GLY A 311 25.09 -39.35 7.81
C GLY A 311 23.58 -39.56 8.00
N ASN A 312 22.79 -39.35 6.94
CA ASN A 312 21.34 -39.63 6.95
C ASN A 312 21.11 -41.15 6.80
N VAL A 313 20.63 -41.81 7.86
CA VAL A 313 20.45 -43.28 7.87
C VAL A 313 18.98 -43.63 8.05
N ALA A 314 18.50 -44.56 7.22
CA ALA A 314 17.20 -45.20 7.37
C ALA A 314 17.43 -46.62 7.94
N PHE A 315 16.83 -46.93 9.09
CA PHE A 315 16.83 -48.27 9.68
C PHE A 315 15.46 -48.91 9.51
N ARG A 316 15.46 -50.23 9.29
CA ARG A 316 14.32 -51.12 9.53
C ARG A 316 14.60 -51.95 10.76
#